data_AF-A0A1V6GF05-F1
#
_entry.id   AF-A0A1V6GF05-F1
#
_cell.length_a   1.000
_cell.length_b   1.000
_cell.length_c   1.000
_cell.angle_alpha   90.00
_cell.angle_beta   90.00
_cell.angle_gamma   90.00
#
_symmetry.space_group_name_H-M   'P 1'
#
loop_
_entity.id
_entity.type
_entity.pdbx_description
1 polymer ?
#
loop_
_entity_poly.entity_id
_entity_poly.type
_entity_poly.pdbx_seq_one_letter_code
_entity_poly.pdbx_strand_id
1 'polypeptide(L)'
;MLTFGMGASTQALFARVGGGIYTKAADVGADLVGKVESGIPEDDPRNPATIADNVGDNVGDVAGMGADLYESYCGAILSTAALGACLPATSALTGVDAVIAPMIIAGIGIVLSVAGIFAVRCNDDKASMMVLLKALRLGTWGSSALIVVAAAVLAVTGLITWGVFGAVVAGLAAGVIIGYSTEYYTSDEYTPTRGVARQAAMGPATVIIDGLAVGMMSALVPVVTVALAIIFAFGLAGGFHDTMAGLYGIAFAAVGMLATLGITLATDAYGPIADNAGGNAEMSHLPPHVRERTDALDMLGNTTAATGKGFAIGSAALTAMALLAAEVQEVDVWTRKLAEQGAVAFDAAAYAAAADKLHFFIDTLNLSILNPFLLCGLFIGAMMAFVFCAMSMKAVGRAAGAMVEEVRRQFKALPGIMAGTDKPDYARCVAISTQGAQREMLLPSLLAICVPVATGLVLGVPGVMGLLAGGLTAGFSLACMLNNAGGAWDNAKKHIEKGNFGGKRLADGSKNPAHGAAVIGDTVGDPCKDTCGPSLNILIKLMSMVSVVFTPVIIKFAPVIQHALGLTAN
;
A
#
# COMPACT_ATOMS: atom_id res chain seq x y z
N MET A 1 -7.02 -9.59 -20.28
CA MET A 1 -6.51 -8.37 -19.63
C MET A 1 -6.65 -8.47 -18.12
N LEU A 2 -7.83 -8.70 -17.56
CA LEU A 2 -8.03 -8.73 -16.09
C LEU A 2 -7.30 -9.89 -15.37
N THR A 3 -7.12 -11.04 -16.03
CA THR A 3 -6.30 -12.16 -15.50
C THR A 3 -4.83 -11.81 -15.32
N PHE A 4 -4.30 -10.87 -16.11
CA PHE A 4 -2.94 -10.35 -15.90
C PHE A 4 -2.87 -9.54 -14.60
N GLY A 5 -3.88 -8.71 -14.34
CA GLY A 5 -4.01 -7.97 -13.08
C GLY A 5 -4.04 -8.92 -11.88
N MET A 6 -4.89 -9.94 -11.91
CA MET A 6 -4.93 -10.96 -10.84
C MET A 6 -3.58 -11.64 -10.61
N GLY A 7 -2.84 -11.99 -11.68
CA GLY A 7 -1.50 -12.58 -11.57
C GLY A 7 -0.50 -11.64 -10.91
N ALA A 8 -0.50 -10.36 -11.30
CA ALA A 8 0.33 -9.33 -10.69
C ALA A 8 -0.01 -9.14 -9.20
N SER A 9 -1.30 -9.05 -8.84
CA SER A 9 -1.74 -8.82 -7.44
C SER A 9 -1.43 -10.01 -6.55
N THR A 10 -1.57 -11.22 -7.09
CA THR A 10 -1.24 -12.44 -6.36
C THR A 10 0.25 -12.45 -6.01
N GLN A 11 1.11 -12.24 -7.00
CA GLN A 11 2.56 -12.22 -6.77
C GLN A 11 2.98 -11.07 -5.86
N ALA A 12 2.39 -9.88 -6.03
CA ALA A 12 2.66 -8.72 -5.18
C ALA A 12 2.29 -9.00 -3.72
N LEU A 13 1.16 -9.67 -3.45
CA LEU A 13 0.77 -9.99 -2.08
C LEU A 13 1.75 -10.95 -1.41
N PHE A 14 2.17 -12.01 -2.11
CA PHE A 14 3.18 -12.92 -1.59
C PHE A 14 4.54 -12.22 -1.39
N ALA A 15 4.96 -11.38 -2.33
CA ALA A 15 6.21 -10.64 -2.22
C ALA A 15 6.19 -9.65 -1.04
N ARG A 16 5.10 -8.88 -0.86
CA ARG A 16 4.99 -7.88 0.21
C ARG A 16 4.85 -8.51 1.58
N VAL A 17 4.01 -9.54 1.73
CA VAL A 17 3.85 -10.25 3.00
C VAL A 17 5.11 -11.05 3.35
N GLY A 18 5.65 -11.82 2.41
CA GLY A 18 6.85 -12.60 2.62
C GLY A 18 8.08 -11.73 2.90
N GLY A 19 8.30 -10.70 2.08
CA GLY A 19 9.39 -9.74 2.27
C GLY A 19 9.25 -8.95 3.56
N GLY A 20 8.04 -8.48 3.89
CA GLY A 20 7.76 -7.79 5.16
C GLY A 20 8.02 -8.66 6.39
N ILE A 21 7.60 -9.93 6.37
CA ILE A 21 7.90 -10.87 7.45
C ILE A 21 9.42 -11.11 7.56
N TYR A 22 10.11 -11.29 6.43
CA TYR A 22 11.55 -11.50 6.42
C TYR A 22 12.29 -10.32 7.06
N THR A 23 12.01 -9.11 6.56
CA THR A 23 12.75 -7.89 6.94
C THR A 23 12.47 -7.53 8.39
N LYS A 24 11.20 -7.48 8.81
CA LYS A 24 10.86 -7.06 10.17
C LYS A 24 11.15 -8.12 11.22
N ALA A 25 11.28 -9.40 10.85
CA ALA A 25 11.81 -10.41 11.76
C ALA A 25 13.31 -10.19 12.05
N ALA A 26 14.08 -9.77 11.04
CA ALA A 26 15.50 -9.48 11.19
C ALA A 26 15.73 -8.17 11.95
N ASP A 27 15.08 -7.10 11.51
CA ASP A 27 15.13 -5.74 12.08
C ASP A 27 14.82 -5.75 13.59
N VAL A 28 13.62 -6.22 13.97
CA VAL A 28 13.20 -6.30 15.38
C VAL A 28 14.16 -7.17 16.21
N GLY A 29 14.68 -8.26 15.64
CA GLY A 29 15.64 -9.12 16.31
C GLY A 29 17.01 -8.49 16.51
N ALA A 30 17.49 -7.78 15.49
CA ALA A 30 18.75 -7.05 15.52
C ALA A 30 18.69 -5.89 16.53
N ASP A 31 17.62 -5.11 16.49
CA ASP A 31 17.45 -3.90 17.28
C ASP A 31 17.20 -4.16 18.76
N LEU A 32 16.30 -5.09 19.09
CA LEU A 32 16.01 -5.41 20.49
C LEU A 32 17.25 -5.96 21.19
N VAL A 33 17.93 -6.94 20.60
CA VAL A 33 19.06 -7.58 21.26
C VAL A 33 20.33 -6.72 21.17
N GLY A 34 20.54 -6.05 20.04
CA GLY A 34 21.68 -5.17 19.81
C GLY A 34 21.57 -3.87 20.62
N LYS A 35 20.61 -3.02 20.29
CA LYS A 35 20.47 -1.67 20.88
C LYS A 35 19.96 -1.73 22.32
N VAL A 36 18.85 -2.42 22.56
CA VAL A 36 18.16 -2.37 23.87
C VAL A 36 18.87 -3.23 24.91
N GLU A 37 19.16 -4.49 24.61
CA GLU A 37 19.79 -5.41 25.57
C GLU A 37 21.30 -5.19 25.68
N SER A 38 22.01 -5.26 24.56
CA SER A 38 23.48 -5.28 24.55
C SER A 38 24.12 -3.89 24.50
N GLY A 39 23.39 -2.86 24.07
CA GLY A 39 23.88 -1.48 23.98
C GLY A 39 24.98 -1.27 22.93
N ILE A 40 25.03 -2.14 21.91
CA ILE A 40 25.89 -1.96 20.74
C ILE A 40 25.20 -1.03 19.71
N PRO A 41 25.97 -0.38 18.82
CA PRO A 41 25.42 0.39 17.71
C PRO A 41 24.41 -0.39 16.86
N GLU A 42 23.55 0.36 16.18
CA GLU A 42 22.76 -0.11 15.03
C GLU A 42 23.68 -0.64 13.95
N ASP A 43 23.30 -1.70 13.22
CA ASP A 43 24.11 -2.31 12.15
C ASP A 43 25.51 -2.80 12.56
N ASP A 44 25.79 -2.93 13.86
CA ASP A 44 27.11 -3.35 14.32
C ASP A 44 27.46 -4.75 13.77
N PRO A 45 28.66 -4.94 13.20
CA PRO A 45 29.03 -6.21 12.58
C PRO A 45 29.10 -7.36 13.58
N ARG A 46 29.14 -7.11 14.89
CA ARG A 46 29.06 -8.16 15.92
C ARG A 46 27.67 -8.77 16.00
N ASN A 47 26.62 -8.07 15.59
CA ASN A 47 25.27 -8.59 15.66
C ASN A 47 24.99 -9.56 14.50
N PRO A 48 24.69 -10.85 14.74
CA PRO A 48 24.47 -11.82 13.68
C PRO A 48 23.22 -11.55 12.82
N ALA A 49 22.30 -10.69 13.26
CA ALA A 49 21.09 -10.37 12.51
C ALA A 49 21.27 -9.26 11.46
N THR A 50 22.32 -8.45 11.50
CA THR A 50 22.46 -7.24 10.66
C THR A 50 22.52 -7.53 9.16
N ILE A 51 23.13 -8.65 8.76
CA ILE A 51 23.09 -9.08 7.36
C ILE A 51 21.66 -9.46 6.93
N ALA A 52 20.90 -10.14 7.81
CA ALA A 52 19.52 -10.49 7.49
C ALA A 52 18.64 -9.23 7.42
N ASP A 53 18.95 -8.23 8.23
CA ASP A 53 18.28 -6.93 8.27
C ASP A 53 18.48 -6.16 6.96
N ASN A 54 19.74 -5.90 6.58
CA ASN A 54 20.06 -5.18 5.34
C ASN A 54 19.58 -5.93 4.08
N VAL A 55 19.64 -7.27 4.07
CA VAL A 55 19.01 -8.08 2.99
C VAL A 55 17.50 -7.87 2.99
N GLY A 56 16.89 -7.74 4.17
CA GLY A 56 15.49 -7.49 4.36
C GLY A 56 14.99 -6.23 3.66
N ASP A 57 15.69 -5.11 3.79
CA ASP A 57 15.28 -3.85 3.14
C ASP A 57 15.19 -4.01 1.62
N ASN A 58 16.09 -4.80 1.03
CA ASN A 58 16.07 -5.09 -0.40
C ASN A 58 14.91 -6.05 -0.77
N VAL A 59 14.64 -7.07 0.05
CA VAL A 59 13.62 -8.10 -0.24
C VAL A 59 12.21 -7.58 0.03
N GLY A 60 12.00 -6.86 1.13
CA GLY A 60 10.71 -6.31 1.54
C GLY A 60 10.45 -4.92 0.97
N ASP A 61 11.33 -3.98 1.28
CA ASP A 61 11.10 -2.55 1.07
C ASP A 61 11.45 -2.07 -0.35
N VAL A 62 12.24 -2.85 -1.09
CA VAL A 62 12.45 -2.63 -2.53
C VAL A 62 11.62 -3.61 -3.37
N ALA A 63 11.89 -4.93 -3.28
CA ALA A 63 11.24 -5.89 -4.19
C ALA A 63 9.73 -6.03 -3.93
N GLY A 64 9.31 -6.12 -2.67
CA GLY A 64 7.90 -6.17 -2.30
C GLY A 64 7.16 -4.88 -2.68
N MET A 65 7.74 -3.72 -2.36
CA MET A 65 7.19 -2.40 -2.68
C MET A 65 7.09 -2.18 -4.21
N GLY A 66 8.12 -2.56 -4.96
CA GLY A 66 8.11 -2.49 -6.42
C GLY A 66 7.01 -3.34 -7.04
N ALA A 67 6.76 -4.55 -6.52
CA ALA A 67 5.66 -5.40 -6.96
C ALA A 67 4.28 -4.81 -6.63
N ASP A 68 4.11 -4.22 -5.45
CA ASP A 68 2.90 -3.52 -5.01
C ASP A 68 2.52 -2.37 -5.94
N LEU A 69 3.47 -1.47 -6.20
CA LEU A 69 3.24 -0.32 -7.06
C LEU A 69 3.10 -0.70 -8.54
N TYR A 70 3.83 -1.71 -9.01
CA TYR A 70 3.64 -2.29 -10.34
C TYR A 70 2.20 -2.79 -10.54
N GLU A 71 1.69 -3.57 -9.59
CA GLU A 71 0.33 -4.06 -9.67
C GLU A 71 -0.69 -2.92 -9.60
N SER A 72 -0.48 -1.92 -8.72
CA SER A 72 -1.35 -0.74 -8.65
C SER A 72 -1.47 -0.04 -10.01
N TYR A 73 -0.33 0.14 -10.66
CA TYR A 73 -0.21 0.80 -11.96
C TYR A 73 -0.95 0.02 -13.05
N CYS A 74 -0.66 -1.27 -13.18
CA CYS A 74 -1.33 -2.12 -14.15
C CYS A 74 -2.82 -2.25 -13.85
N GLY A 75 -3.21 -2.40 -12.58
CA GLY A 75 -4.59 -2.50 -12.12
C GLY A 75 -5.41 -1.28 -12.55
N ALA A 76 -4.93 -0.06 -12.25
CA ALA A 76 -5.61 1.17 -12.62
C ALA A 76 -5.77 1.33 -14.15
N ILE A 77 -4.73 1.03 -14.93
CA ILE A 77 -4.79 1.13 -16.39
C ILE A 77 -5.77 0.11 -16.97
N LEU A 78 -5.68 -1.14 -16.53
CA LEU A 78 -6.49 -2.23 -17.07
C LEU A 78 -7.97 -2.11 -16.66
N SER A 79 -8.27 -1.69 -15.43
CA SER A 79 -9.65 -1.45 -14.98
C SER A 79 -10.26 -0.27 -15.75
N THR A 80 -9.49 0.80 -15.96
CA THR A 80 -9.95 1.96 -16.75
C THR A 80 -10.21 1.55 -18.20
N ALA A 81 -9.30 0.81 -18.82
CA ALA A 81 -9.48 0.31 -20.19
C ALA A 81 -10.69 -0.62 -20.32
N ALA A 82 -10.94 -1.50 -19.34
CA ALA A 82 -12.10 -2.38 -19.31
C ALA A 82 -13.42 -1.57 -19.23
N LEU A 83 -13.49 -0.56 -18.36
CA LEU A 83 -14.64 0.35 -18.29
C LEU A 83 -14.83 1.15 -19.59
N GLY A 84 -13.73 1.58 -20.22
CA GLY A 84 -13.75 2.27 -21.51
C GLY A 84 -14.37 1.42 -22.63
N ALA A 85 -14.16 0.11 -22.62
CA ALA A 85 -14.78 -0.82 -23.59
C ALA A 85 -16.30 -0.96 -23.43
N CYS A 86 -16.82 -0.60 -22.25
CA CYS A 86 -18.25 -0.69 -21.91
C CYS A 86 -18.99 0.65 -22.08
N LEU A 87 -18.31 1.73 -22.47
CA LEU A 87 -18.96 3.01 -22.72
C LEU A 87 -19.92 2.92 -23.93
N PRO A 88 -21.08 3.59 -23.88
CA PRO A 88 -22.03 3.59 -24.99
C PRO A 88 -21.40 4.10 -26.29
N ALA A 89 -21.73 3.49 -27.44
CA ALA A 89 -21.20 3.90 -28.75
C ALA A 89 -21.56 5.35 -29.16
N THR A 90 -22.49 5.98 -28.45
CA THR A 90 -22.87 7.40 -28.58
C THR A 90 -22.02 8.35 -27.75
N SER A 91 -21.03 7.86 -27.01
CA SER A 91 -20.08 8.70 -26.27
C SER A 91 -19.25 9.56 -27.23
N ALA A 92 -18.87 10.76 -26.79
CA ALA A 92 -18.00 11.66 -27.56
C ALA A 92 -16.62 11.06 -27.91
N LEU A 93 -16.23 9.99 -27.20
CA LEU A 93 -15.06 9.18 -27.47
C LEU A 93 -15.45 7.97 -28.31
N THR A 94 -14.67 7.64 -29.34
CA THR A 94 -14.84 6.35 -30.00
C THR A 94 -14.43 5.23 -29.03
N GLY A 95 -15.04 4.05 -29.12
CA GLY A 95 -14.76 2.94 -28.19
C GLY A 95 -13.28 2.52 -28.18
N VAL A 96 -12.56 2.69 -29.29
CA VAL A 96 -11.11 2.44 -29.35
C VAL A 96 -10.35 3.50 -28.56
N ASP A 97 -10.70 4.79 -28.72
CA ASP A 97 -10.06 5.90 -28.00
C ASP A 97 -10.23 5.75 -26.48
N ALA A 98 -11.42 5.35 -26.03
CA ALA A 98 -11.69 5.10 -24.61
C ALA A 98 -10.81 3.97 -24.04
N VAL A 99 -10.63 2.87 -24.77
CA VAL A 99 -9.80 1.75 -24.28
C VAL A 99 -8.32 2.14 -24.21
N ILE A 100 -7.81 2.91 -25.18
CA ILE A 100 -6.38 3.23 -25.27
C ILE A 100 -5.96 4.47 -24.46
N ALA A 101 -6.86 5.40 -24.18
CA ALA A 101 -6.56 6.63 -23.47
C ALA A 101 -5.81 6.45 -22.14
N PRO A 102 -6.16 5.53 -21.22
CA PRO A 102 -5.39 5.32 -19.99
C PRO A 102 -3.95 4.84 -20.27
N MET A 103 -3.74 4.04 -21.32
CA MET A 103 -2.40 3.59 -21.74
C MET A 103 -1.55 4.73 -22.30
N ILE A 104 -2.18 5.68 -23.02
CA ILE A 104 -1.50 6.88 -23.55
C ILE A 104 -1.03 7.77 -22.40
N ILE A 105 -1.91 8.08 -21.43
CA ILE A 105 -1.55 8.89 -20.27
C ILE A 105 -0.41 8.23 -19.47
N ALA A 106 -0.54 6.93 -19.22
CA ALA A 106 0.49 6.12 -18.57
C ALA A 106 1.84 6.17 -19.31
N GLY A 107 1.82 5.99 -20.64
CA GLY A 107 3.02 6.02 -21.49
C GLY A 107 3.71 7.40 -21.50
N ILE A 108 2.94 8.49 -21.59
CA ILE A 108 3.49 9.85 -21.46
C ILE A 108 4.10 10.03 -20.07
N GLY A 109 3.41 9.56 -19.03
CA GLY A 109 3.88 9.61 -17.65
C GLY A 109 5.24 8.94 -17.43
N ILE A 110 5.51 7.82 -18.11
CA ILE A 110 6.83 7.17 -18.09
C ILE A 110 7.91 8.08 -18.67
N VAL A 111 7.67 8.66 -19.86
CA VAL A 111 8.64 9.56 -20.52
C VAL A 111 8.91 10.79 -19.66
N LEU A 112 7.86 11.38 -19.09
CA LEU A 112 7.98 12.53 -18.19
C LEU A 112 8.71 12.18 -16.90
N SER A 113 8.47 10.99 -16.33
CA SER A 113 9.19 10.51 -15.15
C SER A 113 10.68 10.35 -15.43
N VAL A 114 11.05 9.77 -16.58
CA VAL A 114 12.46 9.65 -17.00
C VAL A 114 13.11 11.03 -17.16
N ALA A 115 12.42 11.99 -17.79
CA ALA A 115 12.90 13.37 -17.88
C ALA A 115 13.04 14.03 -16.50
N GLY A 116 12.08 13.79 -15.61
CA GLY A 116 12.06 14.30 -14.23
C GLY A 116 13.24 13.83 -13.40
N ILE A 117 13.71 12.58 -13.58
CA ILE A 117 14.91 12.05 -12.91
C ILE A 117 16.13 12.93 -13.21
N PHE A 118 16.33 13.35 -14.46
CA PHE A 118 17.48 14.20 -14.85
C PHE A 118 17.41 15.63 -14.30
N ALA A 119 16.23 16.08 -13.84
CA ALA A 119 16.02 17.35 -13.19
C ALA A 119 16.36 17.32 -11.68
N VAL A 120 16.42 16.13 -11.07
CA VAL A 120 16.81 15.97 -9.66
C VAL A 120 18.33 16.15 -9.56
N ARG A 121 18.77 17.28 -9.01
CA ARG A 121 20.18 17.60 -8.78
C ARG A 121 20.38 18.23 -7.41
N CYS A 122 21.42 17.83 -6.69
CA CYS A 122 21.85 18.45 -5.45
C CYS A 122 23.36 18.73 -5.56
N ASN A 123 23.75 20.00 -5.41
CA ASN A 123 25.14 20.45 -5.60
C ASN A 123 25.82 20.85 -4.28
N ASP A 124 25.20 20.59 -3.12
CA ASP A 124 25.71 21.03 -1.82
C ASP A 124 26.22 19.86 -0.95
N ASP A 125 27.50 19.89 -0.61
CA ASP A 125 28.18 18.88 0.25
C ASP A 125 27.66 18.82 1.70
N LYS A 126 26.78 19.75 2.08
CA LYS A 126 26.10 19.85 3.38
C LYS A 126 24.61 20.19 3.20
N ALA A 127 23.95 19.59 2.21
CA ALA A 127 22.54 19.84 1.96
C ALA A 127 21.69 19.50 3.20
N SER A 128 20.85 20.45 3.63
CA SER A 128 19.87 20.18 4.68
C SER A 128 18.77 19.25 4.13
N MET A 129 18.05 18.57 5.03
CA MET A 129 16.92 17.69 4.68
C MET A 129 15.88 18.41 3.80
N MET A 130 15.65 19.71 4.06
CA MET A 130 14.75 20.55 3.25
C MET A 130 15.25 20.76 1.81
N VAL A 131 16.57 20.87 1.60
CA VAL A 131 17.17 21.02 0.27
C VAL A 131 17.03 19.73 -0.53
N LEU A 132 17.26 18.57 0.10
CA LEU A 132 17.10 17.27 -0.51
C LEU A 132 15.63 17.01 -0.90
N LEU A 133 14.68 17.26 0.02
CA LEU A 133 13.25 17.18 -0.27
C LEU A 133 12.85 18.09 -1.43
N LYS A 134 13.38 19.32 -1.48
CA LYS A 134 13.09 20.26 -2.57
C LYS A 134 13.61 19.75 -3.92
N ALA A 135 14.78 19.10 -3.95
CA ALA A 135 15.32 18.50 -5.17
C ALA A 135 14.45 17.34 -5.68
N LEU A 136 14.02 16.44 -4.78
CA LEU A 136 13.10 15.34 -5.13
C LEU A 136 11.72 15.85 -5.57
N ARG A 137 11.23 16.90 -4.90
CA ARG A 137 9.97 17.58 -5.26
C ARG A 137 10.03 18.23 -6.64
N LEU A 138 11.16 18.80 -7.04
CA LEU A 138 11.28 19.39 -8.37
C LEU A 138 11.03 18.36 -9.48
N GLY A 139 11.57 17.14 -9.32
CA GLY A 139 11.36 16.04 -10.26
C GLY A 139 9.91 15.54 -10.26
N THR A 140 9.36 15.27 -9.07
CA THR A 140 7.98 14.76 -8.93
C THR A 140 6.94 15.79 -9.37
N TRP A 141 7.04 17.05 -8.92
CA TRP A 141 6.10 18.12 -9.24
C TRP A 141 6.23 18.59 -10.68
N GLY A 142 7.45 18.65 -11.20
CA GLY A 142 7.69 18.93 -12.61
C GLY A 142 6.99 17.90 -13.49
N SER A 143 7.13 16.61 -13.16
CA SER A 143 6.44 15.53 -13.87
C SER A 143 4.91 15.65 -13.73
N SER A 144 4.40 15.96 -12.53
CA SER A 144 2.96 16.15 -12.27
C SER A 144 2.38 17.36 -13.01
N ALA A 145 3.11 18.47 -13.12
CA ALA A 145 2.67 19.62 -13.89
C ALA A 145 2.64 19.32 -15.39
N LEU A 146 3.66 18.61 -15.89
CA LEU A 146 3.74 18.22 -17.30
C LEU A 146 2.67 17.22 -17.69
N ILE A 147 2.26 16.30 -16.80
CA ILE A 147 1.15 15.38 -17.11
C ILE A 147 -0.20 16.11 -17.18
N VAL A 148 -0.41 17.18 -16.39
CA VAL A 148 -1.60 18.04 -16.54
C VAL A 148 -1.60 18.69 -17.92
N VAL A 149 -0.46 19.24 -18.37
CA VAL A 149 -0.35 19.82 -19.71
C VAL A 149 -0.62 18.77 -20.79
N ALA A 150 -0.02 17.59 -20.67
CA ALA A 150 -0.24 16.51 -21.62
C ALA A 150 -1.70 16.06 -21.68
N ALA A 151 -2.36 15.89 -20.53
CA ALA A 151 -3.78 15.55 -20.47
C ALA A 151 -4.66 16.66 -21.09
N ALA A 152 -4.33 17.94 -20.89
CA ALA A 152 -5.03 19.05 -21.53
C ALA A 152 -4.88 19.01 -23.06
N VAL A 153 -3.70 18.69 -23.57
CA VAL A 153 -3.48 18.50 -25.01
C VAL A 153 -4.34 17.34 -25.53
N LEU A 154 -4.37 16.21 -24.83
CA LEU A 154 -5.23 15.08 -25.21
C LEU A 154 -6.72 15.48 -25.24
N ALA A 155 -7.17 16.32 -24.30
CA ALA A 155 -8.53 16.83 -24.28
C ALA A 155 -8.84 17.75 -25.48
N VAL A 156 -7.90 18.63 -25.86
CA VAL A 156 -8.03 19.48 -27.06
C VAL A 156 -8.10 18.66 -28.34
N THR A 157 -7.31 17.58 -28.42
CA THR A 157 -7.31 16.68 -29.60
C THR A 157 -8.54 15.78 -29.69
N GLY A 158 -9.36 15.70 -28.64
CA GLY A 158 -10.53 14.82 -28.57
C GLY A 158 -10.23 13.38 -28.18
N LEU A 159 -8.98 13.02 -27.88
CA LEU A 159 -8.59 11.68 -27.40
C LEU A 159 -9.09 11.37 -25.98
N ILE A 160 -9.34 12.41 -25.19
CA ILE A 160 -10.09 12.34 -23.92
C ILE A 160 -11.09 13.49 -23.87
N THR A 161 -12.11 13.38 -23.02
CA THR A 161 -13.01 14.52 -22.77
C THR A 161 -12.40 15.48 -21.75
N TRP A 162 -12.87 16.73 -21.73
CA TRP A 162 -12.51 17.68 -20.67
C TRP A 162 -12.93 17.21 -19.27
N GLY A 163 -13.98 16.38 -19.18
CA GLY A 163 -14.38 15.75 -17.93
C GLY A 163 -13.36 14.73 -17.44
N VAL A 164 -12.84 13.88 -18.34
CA VAL A 164 -11.76 12.94 -18.05
C VAL A 164 -10.47 13.68 -17.68
N PHE A 165 -10.13 14.77 -18.36
CA PHE A 165 -9.03 15.64 -17.96
C PHE A 165 -9.19 16.13 -16.51
N GLY A 166 -10.38 16.63 -16.16
CA GLY A 166 -10.69 17.05 -14.80
C GLY A 166 -10.54 15.92 -13.77
N ALA A 167 -10.93 14.70 -14.12
CA ALA A 167 -10.76 13.52 -13.27
C ALA A 167 -9.28 13.15 -13.05
N VAL A 168 -8.45 13.20 -14.10
CA VAL A 168 -6.99 12.99 -14.00
C VAL A 168 -6.37 14.01 -13.04
N VAL A 169 -6.75 15.29 -13.15
CA VAL A 169 -6.28 16.36 -12.26
C VAL A 169 -6.75 16.13 -10.82
N ALA A 170 -7.99 15.69 -10.61
CA ALA A 170 -8.51 15.37 -9.28
C ALA A 170 -7.70 14.24 -8.62
N GLY A 171 -7.35 13.20 -9.37
CA GLY A 171 -6.49 12.11 -8.93
C GLY A 171 -5.08 12.53 -8.55
N LEU A 172 -4.43 13.34 -9.40
CA LEU A 172 -3.11 13.92 -9.13
C LEU A 172 -3.13 14.79 -7.87
N ALA A 173 -4.12 15.68 -7.74
CA ALA A 173 -4.28 16.54 -6.58
C ALA A 173 -4.49 15.71 -5.31
N ALA A 174 -5.31 14.66 -5.37
CA ALA A 174 -5.50 13.73 -4.26
C ALA A 174 -4.18 13.08 -3.81
N GLY A 175 -3.36 12.62 -4.76
CA GLY A 175 -2.05 12.02 -4.47
C GLY A 175 -1.12 12.99 -3.75
N VAL A 176 -1.07 14.25 -4.19
CA VAL A 176 -0.27 15.31 -3.56
C VAL A 176 -0.76 15.62 -2.15
N ILE A 177 -2.06 15.75 -1.94
CA ILE A 177 -2.65 16.04 -0.63
C ILE A 177 -2.38 14.90 0.36
N ILE A 178 -2.54 13.64 -0.08
CA ILE A 178 -2.25 12.46 0.74
C ILE A 178 -0.78 12.41 1.11
N GLY A 179 0.12 12.71 0.16
CA GLY A 179 1.56 12.74 0.42
C GLY A 179 1.93 13.78 1.48
N TYR A 180 1.43 15.01 1.35
CA TYR A 180 1.67 16.06 2.36
C TYR A 180 1.06 15.77 3.71
N SER A 181 -0.14 15.20 3.74
CA SER A 181 -0.75 14.75 4.98
C SER A 181 0.12 13.71 5.66
N THR A 182 0.62 12.73 4.90
CA THR A 182 1.47 11.67 5.43
C THR A 182 2.76 12.25 5.99
N GLU A 183 3.43 13.13 5.25
CA GLU A 183 4.64 13.84 5.72
C GLU A 183 4.39 14.62 7.02
N TYR A 184 3.25 15.33 7.15
CA TYR A 184 2.91 16.09 8.35
C TYR A 184 2.80 15.20 9.60
N TYR A 185 2.27 13.98 9.46
CA TYR A 185 2.07 13.07 10.58
C TYR A 185 3.29 12.20 10.89
N THR A 186 4.21 12.01 9.93
CA THR A 186 5.36 11.12 10.11
C THR A 186 6.68 11.86 10.27
N SER A 187 6.91 13.02 9.67
CA SER A 187 8.20 13.72 9.76
C SER A 187 8.45 14.30 11.16
N ASP A 188 9.70 14.22 11.63
CA ASP A 188 10.12 14.76 12.92
C ASP A 188 10.25 16.29 12.97
N GLU A 189 9.99 16.95 11.84
CA GLU A 189 9.91 18.40 11.75
C GLU A 189 8.58 18.96 12.27
N TYR A 190 7.54 18.12 12.32
CA TYR A 190 6.18 18.53 12.68
C TYR A 190 5.77 18.11 14.08
N THR A 191 4.74 18.79 14.58
CA THR A 191 4.22 18.63 15.94
C THR A 191 3.76 17.21 16.28
N PRO A 192 3.08 16.44 15.39
CA PRO A 192 2.60 15.10 15.75
C PRO A 192 3.73 14.17 16.19
N THR A 193 4.76 14.01 15.35
CA THR A 193 5.93 13.15 15.62
C THR A 193 6.75 13.65 16.80
N ARG A 194 6.95 14.98 16.93
CA ARG A 194 7.61 15.56 18.11
C ARG A 194 6.81 15.33 19.39
N GLY A 195 5.49 15.26 19.30
CA GLY A 195 4.59 14.85 20.38
C GLY A 195 4.91 13.44 20.86
N VAL A 196 4.98 12.48 19.94
CA VAL A 196 5.33 11.08 20.22
C VAL A 196 6.72 10.97 20.86
N ALA A 197 7.72 11.67 20.32
CA ALA A 197 9.07 11.71 20.90
C ALA A 197 9.07 12.26 22.33
N ARG A 198 8.26 13.28 22.62
CA ARG A 198 8.11 13.85 23.96
C ARG A 198 7.56 12.85 24.96
N GLN A 199 6.64 11.97 24.54
CA GLN A 199 6.07 10.93 25.41
C GLN A 199 7.09 9.89 25.86
N ALA A 200 8.23 9.78 25.17
CA ALA A 200 9.29 8.85 25.53
C ALA A 200 9.89 9.14 26.91
N ALA A 201 9.85 10.39 27.38
CA ALA A 201 10.26 10.75 28.74
C ALA A 201 9.37 10.12 29.83
N MET A 202 8.13 9.75 29.50
CA MET A 202 7.19 9.09 30.41
C MET A 202 7.21 7.56 30.29
N GLY A 203 7.88 7.03 29.26
CA GLY A 203 8.12 5.60 29.07
C GLY A 203 7.41 4.99 27.84
N PRO A 204 7.56 3.68 27.61
CA PRO A 204 7.12 3.02 26.37
C PRO A 204 5.59 3.02 26.20
N ALA A 205 4.84 2.91 27.30
CA ALA A 205 3.37 2.83 27.24
C ALA A 205 2.76 4.11 26.65
N THR A 206 3.25 5.28 27.06
CA THR A 206 2.78 6.58 26.56
C THR A 206 3.21 6.83 25.12
N VAL A 207 4.40 6.35 24.70
CA VAL A 207 4.83 6.37 23.30
C VAL A 207 3.87 5.58 22.42
N ILE A 208 3.50 4.36 22.84
CA ILE A 208 2.56 3.51 22.09
C ILE A 208 1.16 4.16 22.04
N ILE A 209 0.67 4.69 23.15
CA ILE A 209 -0.65 5.35 23.18
C ILE A 209 -0.70 6.52 22.20
N ASP A 210 0.31 7.39 22.22
CA ASP A 210 0.33 8.61 21.41
C ASP A 210 0.55 8.31 19.92
N GLY A 211 1.44 7.36 19.58
CA GLY A 211 1.63 6.96 18.18
C GLY A 211 0.39 6.29 17.58
N LEU A 212 -0.35 5.48 18.35
CA LEU A 212 -1.65 4.95 17.91
C LEU A 212 -2.66 6.07 17.68
N ALA A 213 -2.73 7.04 18.59
CA ALA A 213 -3.63 8.19 18.46
C ALA A 213 -3.29 9.04 17.23
N VAL A 214 -2.00 9.32 16.99
CA VAL A 214 -1.50 10.00 15.78
C VAL A 214 -1.90 9.22 14.53
N GLY A 215 -1.70 7.91 14.52
CA GLY A 215 -2.12 7.04 13.42
C GLY A 215 -3.62 7.16 13.12
N MET A 216 -4.48 7.04 14.15
CA MET A 216 -5.94 7.13 13.99
C MET A 216 -6.36 8.50 13.45
N MET A 217 -5.78 9.58 13.96
CA MET A 217 -6.05 10.94 13.48
C MET A 217 -5.59 11.16 12.04
N SER A 218 -4.47 10.53 11.66
CA SER A 218 -3.87 10.71 10.33
C SER A 218 -4.73 10.17 9.18
N ALA A 219 -5.67 9.26 9.45
CA ALA A 219 -6.59 8.72 8.45
C ALA A 219 -7.62 9.74 7.96
N LEU A 220 -7.89 10.81 8.73
CA LEU A 220 -8.92 11.81 8.43
C LEU A 220 -8.70 12.45 7.05
N VAL A 221 -7.51 12.99 6.81
CA VAL A 221 -7.23 13.74 5.58
C VAL A 221 -7.26 12.82 4.35
N PRO A 222 -6.57 11.66 4.33
CA PRO A 222 -6.65 10.74 3.19
C PRO A 222 -8.08 10.29 2.85
N VAL A 223 -8.90 9.95 3.85
CA VAL A 223 -10.30 9.53 3.63
C VAL A 223 -11.15 10.65 3.04
N VAL A 224 -11.07 11.85 3.61
CA VAL A 224 -11.81 13.00 3.07
C VAL A 224 -11.34 13.34 1.66
N THR A 225 -10.02 13.31 1.41
CA THR A 225 -9.44 13.57 0.09
C THR A 225 -9.90 12.57 -0.95
N VAL A 226 -9.91 11.26 -0.65
CA VAL A 226 -10.40 10.24 -1.57
C VAL A 226 -11.89 10.40 -1.84
N ALA A 227 -12.70 10.67 -0.81
CA ALA A 227 -14.14 10.91 -0.99
C ALA A 227 -14.41 12.12 -1.92
N LEU A 228 -13.69 13.22 -1.71
CA LEU A 228 -13.77 14.40 -2.58
C LEU A 228 -13.30 14.08 -4.01
N ALA A 229 -12.17 13.38 -4.16
CA ALA A 229 -11.64 12.99 -5.46
C ALA A 229 -12.63 12.11 -6.23
N ILE A 230 -13.30 11.17 -5.57
CA ILE A 230 -14.37 10.35 -6.15
C ILE A 230 -15.51 11.24 -6.65
N ILE A 231 -16.05 12.13 -5.80
CA ILE A 231 -17.17 13.00 -6.16
C ILE A 231 -16.81 13.93 -7.33
N PHE A 232 -15.62 14.55 -7.28
CA PHE A 232 -15.15 15.43 -8.35
C PHE A 232 -14.90 14.68 -9.65
N ALA A 233 -14.19 13.56 -9.61
CA ALA A 233 -13.92 12.76 -10.80
C ALA A 233 -15.20 12.22 -11.44
N PHE A 234 -16.13 11.73 -10.62
CA PHE A 234 -17.44 11.26 -11.04
C PHE A 234 -18.25 12.40 -11.69
N GLY A 235 -18.37 13.54 -11.01
CA GLY A 235 -19.14 14.68 -11.49
C GLY A 235 -18.57 15.34 -12.74
N LEU A 236 -17.26 15.58 -12.78
CA LEU A 236 -16.58 16.22 -13.92
C LEU A 236 -16.70 15.38 -15.19
N ALA A 237 -16.69 14.05 -15.06
CA ALA A 237 -16.89 13.15 -16.18
C ALA A 237 -18.37 13.03 -16.63
N GLY A 238 -19.31 13.72 -15.98
CA GLY A 238 -20.74 13.69 -16.31
C GLY A 238 -21.53 12.61 -15.55
N GLY A 239 -20.95 12.04 -14.49
CA GLY A 239 -21.49 10.92 -13.71
C GLY A 239 -22.90 11.10 -13.17
N PHE A 240 -23.28 12.34 -12.84
CA PHE A 240 -24.63 12.66 -12.34
C PHE A 240 -25.73 12.57 -13.41
N HIS A 241 -25.34 12.42 -14.68
CA HIS A 241 -26.25 12.20 -15.81
C HIS A 241 -26.05 10.82 -16.44
N ASP A 242 -24.80 10.35 -16.52
CA ASP A 242 -24.44 9.01 -17.01
C ASP A 242 -23.47 8.34 -16.02
N THR A 243 -23.96 7.33 -15.30
CA THR A 243 -23.19 6.64 -14.26
C THR A 243 -21.93 5.97 -14.82
N MET A 244 -21.95 5.46 -16.05
CA MET A 244 -20.78 4.84 -16.68
C MET A 244 -19.68 5.86 -16.94
N ALA A 245 -20.03 7.02 -17.46
CA ALA A 245 -19.08 8.10 -17.66
C ALA A 245 -18.46 8.54 -16.32
N GLY A 246 -19.24 8.60 -15.25
CA GLY A 246 -18.77 8.90 -13.90
C GLY A 246 -17.79 7.86 -13.34
N LEU A 247 -18.11 6.57 -13.44
CA LEU A 247 -17.24 5.48 -12.97
C LEU A 247 -15.93 5.43 -13.78
N TYR A 248 -16.00 5.71 -15.07
CA TYR A 248 -14.83 5.86 -15.93
C TYR A 248 -13.97 7.07 -15.53
N GLY A 249 -14.59 8.18 -15.12
CA GLY A 249 -13.92 9.32 -14.49
C GLY A 249 -13.15 8.92 -13.22
N ILE A 250 -13.78 8.20 -12.30
CA ILE A 250 -13.11 7.71 -11.07
C ILE A 250 -11.90 6.83 -11.42
N ALA A 251 -12.03 5.96 -12.41
CA ALA A 251 -10.94 5.11 -12.88
C ALA A 251 -9.77 5.95 -13.42
N PHE A 252 -10.06 7.03 -14.17
CA PHE A 252 -9.04 7.99 -14.61
C PHE A 252 -8.42 8.82 -13.48
N ALA A 253 -9.11 9.05 -12.37
CA ALA A 253 -8.49 9.64 -11.20
C ALA A 253 -7.41 8.70 -10.62
N ALA A 254 -7.64 7.38 -10.61
CA ALA A 254 -6.62 6.42 -10.22
C ALA A 254 -5.41 6.44 -11.18
N VAL A 255 -5.67 6.42 -12.50
CA VAL A 255 -4.62 6.53 -13.53
C VAL A 255 -3.85 7.85 -13.40
N GLY A 256 -4.55 8.95 -13.17
CA GLY A 256 -3.96 10.27 -12.97
C GLY A 256 -3.04 10.29 -11.76
N MET A 257 -3.51 9.77 -10.61
CA MET A 257 -2.68 9.65 -9.42
C MET A 257 -1.39 8.88 -9.74
N LEU A 258 -1.47 7.74 -10.41
CA LEU A 258 -0.33 6.88 -10.73
C LEU A 258 0.45 7.27 -12.00
N ALA A 259 0.07 8.33 -12.72
CA ALA A 259 0.69 8.65 -14.00
C ALA A 259 2.19 8.99 -13.87
N THR A 260 2.58 9.58 -12.75
CA THR A 260 3.99 9.91 -12.43
C THR A 260 4.65 8.86 -11.55
N LEU A 261 4.14 7.62 -11.53
CA LEU A 261 4.64 6.58 -10.64
C LEU A 261 6.15 6.35 -10.79
N GLY A 262 6.71 6.43 -12.00
CA GLY A 262 8.14 6.16 -12.22
C GLY A 262 9.05 7.05 -11.35
N ILE A 263 8.76 8.35 -11.26
CA ILE A 263 9.54 9.27 -10.43
C ILE A 263 9.17 9.14 -8.94
N THR A 264 7.90 8.92 -8.60
CA THR A 264 7.47 8.72 -7.21
C THR A 264 8.10 7.45 -6.61
N LEU A 265 8.11 6.35 -7.37
CA LEU A 265 8.75 5.09 -7.00
C LEU A 265 10.26 5.27 -6.79
N ALA A 266 10.93 6.07 -7.63
CA ALA A 266 12.35 6.37 -7.45
C ALA A 266 12.63 7.10 -6.12
N THR A 267 11.72 7.98 -5.68
CA THR A 267 11.85 8.67 -4.38
C THR A 267 11.56 7.76 -3.18
N ASP A 268 10.75 6.72 -3.36
CA ASP A 268 10.46 5.70 -2.35
C ASP A 268 11.64 4.73 -2.22
N ALA A 269 12.08 4.13 -3.34
CA ALA A 269 13.20 3.21 -3.41
C ALA A 269 14.56 3.82 -2.96
N TYR A 270 14.66 5.15 -2.95
CA TYR A 270 15.81 5.85 -2.40
C TYR A 270 16.06 5.54 -0.92
N GLY A 271 14.99 5.37 -0.11
CA GLY A 271 15.12 5.14 1.33
C GLY A 271 15.89 3.87 1.68
N PRO A 272 15.44 2.69 1.24
CA PRO A 272 16.14 1.43 1.51
C PRO A 272 17.60 1.40 1.01
N ILE A 273 17.91 2.13 -0.07
CA ILE A 273 19.28 2.27 -0.57
C ILE A 273 20.14 3.08 0.42
N ALA A 274 19.59 4.17 0.97
CA ALA A 274 20.26 4.99 1.97
C ALA A 274 20.49 4.22 3.28
N ASP A 275 19.51 3.42 3.69
CA ASP A 275 19.58 2.57 4.88
C ASP A 275 20.70 1.52 4.76
N ASN A 276 20.71 0.75 3.67
CA ASN A 276 21.80 -0.19 3.36
C ASN A 276 23.17 0.49 3.25
N ALA A 277 23.24 1.73 2.75
CA ALA A 277 24.49 2.48 2.72
C ALA A 277 24.99 2.80 4.14
N GLY A 278 24.09 3.12 5.07
CA GLY A 278 24.38 3.28 6.48
C GLY A 278 24.88 1.99 7.11
N GLY A 279 24.17 0.87 6.89
CA GLY A 279 24.57 -0.43 7.41
C GLY A 279 25.96 -0.85 6.92
N ASN A 280 26.24 -0.68 5.63
CA ASN A 280 27.57 -0.92 5.07
C ASN A 280 28.66 -0.02 5.67
N ALA A 281 28.34 1.25 5.96
CA ALA A 281 29.30 2.17 6.57
C ALA A 281 29.68 1.74 7.99
N GLU A 282 28.71 1.30 8.79
CA GLU A 282 28.95 0.80 10.15
C GLU A 282 29.72 -0.52 10.14
N MET A 283 29.25 -1.49 9.34
CA MET A 283 29.89 -2.82 9.23
C MET A 283 31.32 -2.76 8.69
N SER A 284 31.65 -1.75 7.89
CA SER A 284 33.00 -1.54 7.34
C SER A 284 33.88 -0.62 8.19
N HIS A 285 33.39 -0.17 9.35
CA HIS A 285 34.07 0.77 10.23
C HIS A 285 34.55 2.05 9.52
N LEU A 286 33.72 2.58 8.63
CA LEU A 286 34.01 3.85 7.97
C LEU A 286 34.03 5.00 8.99
N PRO A 287 34.67 6.14 8.67
CA PRO A 287 34.72 7.27 9.58
C PRO A 287 33.31 7.76 10.00
N PRO A 288 33.11 8.27 11.23
CA PRO A 288 31.78 8.62 11.76
C PRO A 288 30.97 9.58 10.88
N HIS A 289 31.63 10.53 10.21
CA HIS A 289 30.96 11.47 9.31
C HIS A 289 30.27 10.80 8.10
N VAL A 290 30.64 9.56 7.75
CA VAL A 290 29.96 8.77 6.71
C VAL A 290 28.63 8.27 7.25
N ARG A 291 28.59 7.72 8.48
CA ARG A 291 27.36 7.29 9.14
C ARG A 291 26.42 8.46 9.42
N GLU A 292 26.95 9.60 9.87
CA GLU A 292 26.16 10.82 10.06
C GLU A 292 25.48 11.29 8.77
N ARG A 293 26.15 11.13 7.62
CA ARG A 293 25.58 11.45 6.30
C ARG A 293 24.51 10.43 5.91
N THR A 294 24.78 9.13 6.03
CA THR A 294 23.81 8.10 5.67
C THR A 294 22.58 8.16 6.57
N ASP A 295 22.73 8.43 7.87
CA ASP A 295 21.61 8.64 8.80
C ASP A 295 20.71 9.80 8.34
N ALA A 296 21.30 10.89 7.83
CA ALA A 296 20.54 12.01 7.28
C ALA A 296 19.76 11.63 6.00
N LEU A 297 20.32 10.76 5.16
CA LEU A 297 19.67 10.25 3.95
C LEU A 297 18.58 9.20 4.28
N ASP A 298 18.83 8.35 5.27
CA ASP A 298 17.90 7.34 5.79
C ASP A 298 16.63 8.00 6.35
N MET A 299 16.77 9.02 7.22
CA MET A 299 15.60 9.74 7.76
C MET A 299 14.75 10.42 6.67
N LEU A 300 15.40 10.94 5.63
CA LEU A 300 14.71 11.44 4.45
C LEU A 300 13.95 10.29 3.76
N GLY A 301 14.62 9.15 3.60
CA GLY A 301 14.08 7.89 3.14
C GLY A 301 12.83 7.43 3.89
N ASN A 302 12.82 7.48 5.22
CA ASN A 302 11.67 7.05 6.02
C ASN A 302 10.44 7.93 5.77
N THR A 303 10.66 9.23 5.57
CA THR A 303 9.59 10.17 5.20
C THR A 303 9.10 9.95 3.77
N THR A 304 10.00 9.73 2.81
CA THR A 304 9.62 9.49 1.41
C THR A 304 8.97 8.12 1.23
N ALA A 305 9.40 7.10 1.97
CA ALA A 305 8.81 5.77 2.01
C ALA A 305 7.40 5.80 2.61
N ALA A 306 7.20 6.51 3.74
CA ALA A 306 5.87 6.70 4.28
C ALA A 306 4.94 7.40 3.28
N THR A 307 5.44 8.42 2.58
CA THR A 307 4.72 9.16 1.54
C THR A 307 4.39 8.27 0.33
N GLY A 308 5.34 7.45 -0.13
CA GLY A 308 5.16 6.49 -1.22
C GLY A 308 4.13 5.42 -0.89
N LYS A 309 4.18 4.86 0.32
CA LYS A 309 3.14 3.96 0.86
C LYS A 309 1.78 4.65 0.96
N GLY A 310 1.72 5.88 1.45
CA GLY A 310 0.49 6.68 1.51
C GLY A 310 -0.12 6.88 0.12
N PHE A 311 0.71 7.13 -0.88
CA PHE A 311 0.30 7.25 -2.28
C PHE A 311 -0.19 5.91 -2.85
N ALA A 312 0.49 4.79 -2.58
CA ALA A 312 0.04 3.46 -2.95
C ALA A 312 -1.35 3.15 -2.37
N ILE A 313 -1.53 3.41 -1.07
CA ILE A 313 -2.81 3.24 -0.35
C ILE A 313 -3.90 4.13 -0.93
N GLY A 314 -3.61 5.41 -1.21
CA GLY A 314 -4.51 6.35 -1.87
C GLY A 314 -4.98 5.87 -3.24
N SER A 315 -4.04 5.41 -4.07
CA SER A 315 -4.32 4.94 -5.42
C SER A 315 -5.13 3.65 -5.41
N ALA A 316 -4.90 2.76 -4.44
CA ALA A 316 -5.64 1.53 -4.27
C ALA A 316 -7.13 1.81 -3.99
N ALA A 317 -7.46 2.86 -3.24
CA ALA A 317 -8.85 3.21 -2.98
C ALA A 317 -9.61 3.64 -4.23
N LEU A 318 -9.02 4.53 -5.06
CA LEU A 318 -9.60 4.95 -6.33
C LEU A 318 -9.68 3.78 -7.33
N THR A 319 -8.64 2.94 -7.38
CA THR A 319 -8.59 1.76 -8.25
C THR A 319 -9.64 0.73 -7.85
N ALA A 320 -9.80 0.46 -6.55
CA ALA A 320 -10.79 -0.49 -6.04
C ALA A 320 -12.22 -0.06 -6.37
N MET A 321 -12.53 1.24 -6.36
CA MET A 321 -13.81 1.76 -6.83
C MET A 321 -14.04 1.48 -8.32
N ALA A 322 -13.01 1.63 -9.16
CA ALA A 322 -13.10 1.27 -10.57
C ALA A 322 -13.27 -0.25 -10.77
N LEU A 323 -12.62 -1.06 -9.93
CA LEU A 323 -12.76 -2.52 -9.96
C LEU A 323 -14.15 -3.00 -9.49
N LEU A 324 -14.79 -2.32 -8.53
CA LEU A 324 -16.19 -2.56 -8.16
C LEU A 324 -17.13 -2.34 -9.35
N ALA A 325 -16.91 -1.28 -10.11
CA ALA A 325 -17.65 -1.03 -11.34
C ALA A 325 -17.40 -2.10 -12.39
N ALA A 326 -16.13 -2.51 -12.55
CA ALA A 326 -15.74 -3.57 -13.46
C ALA A 326 -16.36 -4.93 -13.10
N GLU A 327 -16.56 -5.23 -11.82
CA GLU A 327 -17.25 -6.44 -11.37
C GLU A 327 -18.68 -6.50 -11.92
N VAL A 328 -19.45 -5.42 -11.80
CA VAL A 328 -20.84 -5.40 -12.32
C VAL A 328 -20.85 -5.56 -13.85
N GLN A 329 -19.85 -5.02 -14.55
CA GLN A 329 -19.70 -5.21 -15.99
C GLN A 329 -19.33 -6.65 -16.38
N GLU A 330 -18.44 -7.30 -15.64
CA GLU A 330 -18.15 -8.73 -15.85
C GLU A 330 -19.38 -9.57 -15.57
N VAL A 331 -20.19 -9.21 -14.58
CA VAL A 331 -21.47 -9.89 -14.32
C VAL A 331 -22.40 -9.78 -15.51
N ASP A 332 -22.50 -8.61 -16.15
CA ASP A 332 -23.25 -8.45 -17.41
C ASP A 332 -22.74 -9.41 -18.49
N VAL A 333 -21.44 -9.30 -18.82
CA VAL A 333 -20.82 -10.06 -19.90
C VAL A 333 -20.98 -11.57 -19.68
N TRP A 334 -20.72 -12.07 -18.48
CA TRP A 334 -20.79 -13.50 -18.20
C TRP A 334 -22.20 -14.03 -18.03
N THR A 335 -23.13 -13.25 -17.49
CA THR A 335 -24.53 -13.64 -17.45
C THR A 335 -25.06 -13.87 -18.86
N ARG A 336 -24.78 -12.96 -19.80
CA ARG A 336 -25.18 -13.11 -21.20
C ARG A 336 -24.55 -14.33 -21.86
N LYS A 337 -23.23 -14.51 -21.74
CA LYS A 337 -22.52 -15.67 -22.32
C LYS A 337 -23.03 -17.00 -21.77
N LEU A 338 -23.30 -17.08 -20.47
CA LEU A 338 -23.83 -18.30 -19.86
C LEU A 338 -25.30 -18.54 -20.25
N ALA A 339 -26.09 -17.48 -20.41
CA ALA A 339 -27.47 -17.58 -20.88
C ALA A 339 -27.55 -18.07 -22.34
N GLU A 340 -26.66 -17.59 -23.23
CA GLU A 340 -26.53 -18.09 -24.60
C GLU A 340 -26.21 -19.60 -24.64
N GLN A 341 -25.51 -20.11 -23.63
CA GLN A 341 -25.21 -21.53 -23.45
C GLN A 341 -26.32 -22.32 -22.74
N GLY A 342 -27.42 -21.67 -22.34
CA GLY A 342 -28.50 -22.28 -21.57
C GLY A 342 -28.10 -22.66 -20.13
N ALA A 343 -26.98 -22.13 -19.63
CA ALA A 343 -26.44 -22.47 -18.31
C ALA A 343 -27.08 -21.68 -17.17
N VAL A 344 -27.65 -20.51 -17.45
CA VAL A 344 -28.36 -19.66 -16.48
C VAL A 344 -29.61 -19.04 -17.11
N ALA A 345 -30.63 -18.79 -16.28
CA ALA A 345 -31.81 -18.04 -16.71
C ALA A 345 -31.47 -16.55 -16.84
N PHE A 346 -31.92 -15.91 -17.93
CA PHE A 346 -31.69 -14.49 -18.19
C PHE A 346 -32.83 -13.90 -19.03
N ASP A 347 -33.41 -12.80 -18.55
CA ASP A 347 -34.45 -12.08 -19.29
C ASP A 347 -33.82 -11.16 -20.34
N ALA A 348 -33.52 -11.74 -21.51
CA ALA A 348 -32.92 -11.01 -22.62
C ALA A 348 -33.82 -9.89 -23.15
N ALA A 349 -35.15 -10.00 -23.01
CA ALA A 349 -36.08 -8.99 -23.49
C ALA A 349 -36.08 -7.76 -22.58
N ALA A 350 -36.16 -7.97 -21.26
CA ALA A 350 -36.02 -6.89 -20.28
C ALA A 350 -34.64 -6.24 -20.36
N TYR A 351 -33.57 -7.04 -20.50
CA TYR A 351 -32.23 -6.50 -20.71
C TYR A 351 -32.16 -5.63 -21.96
N ALA A 352 -32.65 -6.10 -23.12
CA ALA A 352 -32.63 -5.33 -24.36
C ALA A 352 -33.40 -4.01 -24.24
N ALA A 353 -34.54 -4.02 -23.55
CA ALA A 353 -35.39 -2.85 -23.32
C ALA A 353 -34.80 -1.86 -22.29
N ALA A 354 -33.90 -2.30 -21.40
CA ALA A 354 -33.30 -1.42 -20.40
C ALA A 354 -32.47 -0.30 -21.06
N ALA A 355 -32.78 0.96 -20.73
CA ALA A 355 -32.03 2.11 -21.21
C ALA A 355 -30.62 2.18 -20.59
N ASP A 356 -30.50 1.76 -19.33
CA ASP A 356 -29.24 1.67 -18.60
C ASP A 356 -28.99 0.21 -18.20
N LYS A 357 -27.97 -0.40 -18.82
CA LYS A 357 -27.61 -1.81 -18.59
C LYS A 357 -26.99 -2.03 -17.20
N LEU A 358 -26.32 -1.02 -16.63
CA LEU A 358 -25.78 -1.13 -15.29
C LEU A 358 -26.91 -1.16 -14.26
N HIS A 359 -27.85 -0.21 -14.35
CA HIS A 359 -28.98 -0.17 -13.42
C HIS A 359 -29.83 -1.43 -13.50
N PHE A 360 -29.99 -2.03 -14.69
CA PHE A 360 -30.64 -3.34 -14.84
C PHE A 360 -30.00 -4.40 -13.92
N PHE A 361 -28.67 -4.50 -13.88
CA PHE A 361 -27.99 -5.48 -13.01
C PHE A 361 -28.03 -5.08 -11.54
N ILE A 362 -27.94 -3.80 -11.21
CA ILE A 362 -28.10 -3.31 -9.84
C ILE A 362 -29.46 -3.74 -9.26
N ASP A 363 -30.52 -3.56 -10.04
CA ASP A 363 -31.88 -3.90 -9.63
C ASP A 363 -32.10 -5.42 -9.61
N THR A 364 -31.67 -6.12 -10.66
CA THR A 364 -31.84 -7.58 -10.79
C THR A 364 -31.11 -8.34 -9.68
N LEU A 365 -29.91 -7.89 -9.31
CA LEU A 365 -29.12 -8.50 -8.24
C LEU A 365 -29.47 -7.94 -6.85
N ASN A 366 -30.34 -6.93 -6.79
CA ASN A 366 -30.67 -6.19 -5.57
C ASN A 366 -29.40 -5.75 -4.82
N LEU A 367 -28.56 -4.95 -5.46
CA LEU A 367 -27.32 -4.39 -4.89
C LEU A 367 -27.62 -3.23 -3.92
N SER A 368 -28.53 -3.48 -2.98
CA SER A 368 -28.92 -2.55 -1.92
C SER A 368 -28.23 -2.91 -0.60
N ILE A 369 -27.90 -1.90 0.21
CA ILE A 369 -27.40 -2.11 1.59
C ILE A 369 -28.43 -2.87 2.45
N LEU A 370 -29.72 -2.81 2.08
CA LEU A 370 -30.78 -3.55 2.76
C LEU A 370 -30.84 -5.04 2.34
N ASN A 371 -30.09 -5.45 1.33
CA ASN A 371 -29.94 -6.86 0.99
C ASN A 371 -29.06 -7.56 2.04
N PRO A 372 -29.55 -8.58 2.76
CA PRO A 372 -28.79 -9.24 3.82
C PRO A 372 -27.49 -9.88 3.32
N PHE A 373 -27.45 -10.40 2.08
CA PHE A 373 -26.21 -10.98 1.53
C PHE A 373 -25.14 -9.92 1.32
N LEU A 374 -25.53 -8.75 0.80
CA LEU A 374 -24.61 -7.62 0.63
C LEU A 374 -24.15 -7.09 1.98
N LEU A 375 -25.06 -6.93 2.94
CA LEU A 375 -24.73 -6.48 4.29
C LEU A 375 -23.78 -7.44 5.01
N CYS A 376 -24.01 -8.75 4.91
CA CYS A 376 -23.07 -9.75 5.41
C CYS A 376 -21.70 -9.64 4.70
N GLY A 377 -21.70 -9.45 3.39
CA GLY A 377 -20.49 -9.15 2.62
C GLY A 377 -19.71 -7.97 3.21
N LEU A 378 -20.37 -6.85 3.50
CA LEU A 378 -19.74 -5.66 4.10
C LEU A 378 -19.00 -5.99 5.40
N PHE A 379 -19.62 -6.75 6.30
CA PHE A 379 -18.99 -7.17 7.55
C PHE A 379 -17.81 -8.12 7.32
N ILE A 380 -17.93 -9.07 6.39
CA ILE A 380 -16.80 -9.96 6.03
C ILE A 380 -15.65 -9.13 5.46
N GLY A 381 -15.94 -8.17 4.59
CA GLY A 381 -14.94 -7.27 3.98
C GLY A 381 -14.20 -6.46 5.03
N ALA A 382 -14.94 -5.84 5.95
CA ALA A 382 -14.34 -5.09 7.05
C ALA A 382 -13.48 -5.99 7.95
N MET A 383 -13.98 -7.20 8.29
CA MET A 383 -13.26 -8.18 9.08
C MET A 383 -11.94 -8.61 8.41
N MET A 384 -11.93 -8.78 7.09
CA MET A 384 -10.74 -9.21 6.34
C MET A 384 -9.54 -8.29 6.59
N ALA A 385 -9.74 -6.98 6.65
CA ALA A 385 -8.68 -6.03 6.96
C ALA A 385 -8.03 -6.32 8.33
N PHE A 386 -8.85 -6.47 9.38
CA PHE A 386 -8.35 -6.72 10.74
C PHE A 386 -7.73 -8.11 10.90
N VAL A 387 -8.36 -9.15 10.35
CA VAL A 387 -7.86 -10.52 10.45
C VAL A 387 -6.54 -10.67 9.71
N PHE A 388 -6.43 -10.10 8.51
CA PHE A 388 -5.19 -10.11 7.74
C PHE A 388 -4.05 -9.40 8.48
N CYS A 389 -4.31 -8.22 9.05
CA CYS A 389 -3.34 -7.52 9.89
C CYS A 389 -2.92 -8.35 11.11
N ALA A 390 -3.88 -8.92 11.84
CA ALA A 390 -3.58 -9.73 13.02
C ALA A 390 -2.72 -10.96 12.67
N MET A 391 -2.98 -11.61 11.54
CA MET A 391 -2.21 -12.78 11.10
C MET A 391 -0.78 -12.40 10.71
N SER A 392 -0.61 -11.34 9.92
CA SER A 392 0.70 -10.86 9.48
C SER A 392 1.54 -10.30 10.65
N MET A 393 0.94 -9.53 11.57
CA MET A 393 1.63 -9.08 12.79
C MET A 393 2.07 -10.26 13.67
N LYS A 394 1.20 -11.26 13.87
CA LYS A 394 1.56 -12.47 14.63
C LYS A 394 2.66 -13.29 13.95
N ALA A 395 2.69 -13.31 12.61
CA ALA A 395 3.74 -13.96 11.84
C ALA A 395 5.10 -13.27 12.08
N VAL A 396 5.15 -11.94 11.97
CA VAL A 396 6.35 -11.16 12.32
C VAL A 396 6.77 -11.43 13.76
N GLY A 397 5.84 -11.39 14.72
CA GLY A 397 6.16 -11.63 16.13
C GLY A 397 6.76 -13.02 16.41
N ARG A 398 6.28 -14.07 15.73
CA ARG A 398 6.88 -15.42 15.84
C ARG A 398 8.28 -15.47 15.24
N ALA A 399 8.47 -14.89 14.05
CA ALA A 399 9.76 -14.89 13.36
C ALA A 399 10.81 -14.03 14.08
N ALA A 400 10.42 -12.84 14.54
CA ALA A 400 11.23 -11.95 15.38
C ALA A 400 11.60 -12.62 16.71
N GLY A 401 10.66 -13.33 17.36
CA GLY A 401 10.95 -14.08 18.59
C GLY A 401 12.05 -15.13 18.38
N ALA A 402 11.99 -15.88 17.28
CA ALA A 402 13.04 -16.84 16.91
C ALA A 402 14.38 -16.15 16.60
N MET A 403 14.35 -14.97 15.96
CA MET A 403 15.55 -14.16 15.70
C MET A 403 16.19 -13.68 17.00
N VAL A 404 15.41 -13.11 17.92
CA VAL A 404 15.85 -12.63 19.23
C VAL A 404 16.53 -13.76 20.02
N GLU A 405 15.92 -14.94 20.07
CA GLU A 405 16.49 -16.11 20.75
C GLU A 405 17.82 -16.55 20.14
N GLU A 406 17.95 -16.52 18.81
CA GLU A 406 19.19 -16.87 18.13
C GLU A 406 20.31 -15.85 18.37
N VAL A 407 20.02 -14.55 18.28
CA VAL A 407 21.01 -13.49 18.57
C VAL A 407 21.52 -13.62 20.02
N ARG A 408 20.60 -13.80 20.98
CA ARG A 408 20.94 -14.05 22.40
C ARG A 408 21.78 -15.31 22.57
N ARG A 409 21.43 -16.39 21.86
CA ARG A 409 22.17 -17.67 21.91
C ARG A 409 23.61 -17.47 21.44
N GLN A 410 23.83 -16.77 20.32
CA GLN A 410 25.18 -16.53 19.81
C GLN A 410 26.01 -15.66 20.77
N PHE A 411 25.47 -14.54 21.25
CA PHE A 411 26.18 -13.68 22.21
C PHE A 411 26.55 -14.40 23.51
N LYS A 412 25.69 -15.30 24.00
CA LYS A 412 25.97 -16.09 25.20
C LYS A 412 26.96 -17.24 24.95
N ALA A 413 26.82 -17.95 23.84
CA ALA A 413 27.63 -19.13 23.54
C ALA A 413 29.02 -18.79 23.01
N LEU A 414 29.19 -17.63 22.36
CA LEU A 414 30.43 -17.17 21.74
C LEU A 414 30.78 -15.76 22.27
N PRO A 415 31.33 -15.64 23.48
CA PRO A 415 31.67 -14.34 24.08
C PRO A 415 32.68 -13.52 23.25
N GLY A 416 33.49 -14.18 22.42
CA GLY A 416 34.44 -13.53 21.52
C GLY A 416 33.79 -12.64 20.45
N ILE A 417 32.50 -12.82 20.17
CA ILE A 417 31.74 -11.92 19.28
C ILE A 417 31.69 -10.51 19.89
N MET A 418 31.34 -10.41 21.17
CA MET A 418 31.24 -9.12 21.86
C MET A 418 32.61 -8.46 22.06
N ALA A 419 33.66 -9.29 22.18
CA ALA A 419 35.05 -8.85 22.22
C ALA A 419 35.60 -8.43 20.83
N GLY A 420 34.87 -8.67 19.74
CA GLY A 420 35.30 -8.38 18.37
C GLY A 420 36.36 -9.35 17.82
N THR A 421 36.56 -10.50 18.48
CA THR A 421 37.56 -11.51 18.08
C THR A 421 36.97 -12.65 17.26
N ASP A 422 35.68 -12.97 17.47
CA ASP A 422 34.98 -14.02 16.73
C ASP A 422 34.00 -13.43 15.74
N LYS A 423 33.81 -14.11 14.60
CA LYS A 423 32.83 -13.74 13.58
C LYS A 423 31.46 -14.36 13.92
N PRO A 424 30.36 -13.57 13.92
CA PRO A 424 29.01 -14.11 14.11
C PRO A 424 28.56 -15.03 12.97
N ASP A 425 27.63 -15.94 13.25
CA ASP A 425 26.98 -16.76 12.24
C ASP A 425 25.74 -16.03 11.68
N TYR A 426 25.98 -15.21 10.66
CA TYR A 426 24.92 -14.48 9.95
C TYR A 426 23.98 -15.40 9.15
N ALA A 427 24.51 -16.52 8.63
CA ALA A 427 23.77 -17.42 7.77
C ALA A 427 22.59 -18.05 8.53
N ARG A 428 22.76 -18.28 9.84
CA ARG A 428 21.70 -18.77 10.70
C ARG A 428 20.53 -17.79 10.82
N CYS A 429 20.80 -16.50 11.02
CA CYS A 429 19.77 -15.47 11.08
C CYS A 429 19.02 -15.33 9.74
N VAL A 430 19.75 -15.30 8.62
CA VAL A 430 19.16 -15.31 7.26
C VAL A 430 18.24 -16.52 7.06
N ALA A 431 18.66 -17.71 7.50
CA ALA A 431 17.85 -18.92 7.38
C ALA A 431 16.56 -18.86 8.23
N ILE A 432 16.60 -18.27 9.43
CA ILE A 432 15.44 -18.08 10.30
C ILE A 432 14.41 -17.17 9.63
N SER A 433 14.83 -15.99 9.16
CA SER A 433 13.92 -15.06 8.46
C SER A 433 13.38 -15.68 7.17
N THR A 434 14.20 -16.39 6.40
CA THR A 434 13.78 -17.05 5.15
C THR A 434 12.69 -18.09 5.40
N GLN A 435 12.93 -19.02 6.33
CA GLN A 435 11.99 -20.10 6.62
C GLN A 435 10.71 -19.57 7.28
N GLY A 436 10.85 -18.59 8.18
CA GLY A 436 9.74 -17.89 8.79
C GLY A 436 8.84 -17.24 7.75
N ALA A 437 9.41 -16.39 6.88
CA ALA A 437 8.69 -15.71 5.82
C ALA A 437 7.95 -16.67 4.88
N GLN A 438 8.64 -17.70 4.37
CA GLN A 438 8.06 -18.64 3.42
C GLN A 438 6.87 -19.42 3.98
N ARG A 439 6.95 -19.83 5.25
CA ARG A 439 5.87 -20.56 5.92
C ARG A 439 4.70 -19.65 6.26
N GLU A 440 5.00 -18.46 6.80
CA GLU A 440 4.01 -17.60 7.41
C GLU A 440 3.24 -16.73 6.40
N MET A 441 3.81 -16.47 5.21
CA MET A 441 3.11 -15.74 4.15
C MET A 441 1.94 -16.51 3.52
N LEU A 442 1.93 -17.84 3.61
CA LEU A 442 0.95 -18.69 2.93
C LEU A 442 -0.48 -18.40 3.39
N LEU A 443 -0.71 -18.41 4.70
CA LEU A 443 -2.07 -18.35 5.24
C LEU A 443 -2.75 -16.98 5.01
N PRO A 444 -2.11 -15.82 5.28
CA PRO A 444 -2.69 -14.51 4.95
C PRO A 444 -2.94 -14.34 3.45
N SER A 445 -2.02 -14.79 2.59
CA SER A 445 -2.15 -14.63 1.15
C SER A 445 -3.22 -15.54 0.53
N LEU A 446 -3.35 -16.79 1.00
CA LEU A 446 -4.42 -17.68 0.56
C LEU A 446 -5.80 -17.18 1.00
N LEU A 447 -5.90 -16.57 2.18
CA LEU A 447 -7.13 -15.97 2.68
C LEU A 447 -7.66 -14.89 1.72
N ALA A 448 -6.79 -14.06 1.15
CA ALA A 448 -7.15 -13.05 0.14
C ALA A 448 -7.75 -13.63 -1.15
N ILE A 449 -7.45 -14.89 -1.47
CA ILE A 449 -7.94 -15.59 -2.68
C ILE A 449 -9.19 -16.42 -2.34
N CYS A 450 -9.16 -17.18 -1.25
CA CYS A 450 -10.23 -18.11 -0.90
C CYS A 450 -11.49 -17.41 -0.42
N VAL A 451 -11.38 -16.32 0.35
CA VAL A 451 -12.54 -15.65 0.95
C VAL A 451 -13.45 -15.00 -0.11
N PRO A 452 -12.95 -14.27 -1.12
CA PRO A 452 -13.81 -13.75 -2.19
C PRO A 452 -14.58 -14.85 -2.92
N VAL A 453 -13.91 -15.97 -3.26
CA VAL A 453 -14.54 -17.10 -3.94
C VAL A 453 -15.61 -17.75 -3.05
N ALA A 454 -15.28 -18.04 -1.78
CA ALA A 454 -16.23 -18.61 -0.85
C ALA A 454 -17.44 -17.69 -0.61
N THR A 455 -17.19 -16.38 -0.48
CA THR A 455 -18.23 -15.37 -0.30
C THR A 455 -19.14 -15.32 -1.52
N GLY A 456 -18.59 -15.31 -2.73
CA GLY A 456 -19.39 -15.34 -3.96
C GLY A 456 -20.19 -16.61 -4.14
N LEU A 457 -19.61 -17.78 -3.84
CA LEU A 457 -20.31 -19.05 -3.96
C LEU A 457 -21.48 -19.19 -2.96
N VAL A 458 -21.38 -18.61 -1.76
CA VAL A 458 -22.41 -18.73 -0.72
C VAL A 458 -23.41 -17.56 -0.76
N LEU A 459 -22.93 -16.33 -0.89
CA LEU A 459 -23.73 -15.10 -0.81
C LEU A 459 -24.02 -14.47 -2.18
N GLY A 460 -23.49 -15.04 -3.27
CA GLY A 460 -23.67 -14.55 -4.62
C GLY A 460 -22.92 -13.25 -4.89
N VAL A 461 -23.21 -12.65 -6.05
CA VAL A 461 -22.69 -11.33 -6.46
C VAL A 461 -22.98 -10.24 -5.41
N PRO A 462 -24.16 -10.17 -4.76
CA PRO A 462 -24.40 -9.17 -3.73
C PRO A 462 -23.42 -9.26 -2.56
N GLY A 463 -23.12 -10.49 -2.10
CA GLY A 463 -22.14 -10.70 -1.03
C GLY A 463 -20.72 -10.31 -1.42
N VAL A 464 -20.33 -10.54 -2.68
CA VAL A 464 -19.04 -10.09 -3.22
C VAL A 464 -18.97 -8.57 -3.25
N MET A 465 -20.00 -7.90 -3.78
CA MET A 465 -20.05 -6.43 -3.79
C MET A 465 -19.93 -5.84 -2.38
N GLY A 466 -20.61 -6.47 -1.41
CA GLY A 466 -20.46 -6.13 0.01
C GLY A 466 -19.03 -6.34 0.52
N LEU A 467 -18.44 -7.50 0.28
CA LEU A 467 -17.06 -7.84 0.68
C LEU A 467 -16.06 -6.80 0.16
N LEU A 468 -16.16 -6.45 -1.11
CA LEU A 468 -15.26 -5.51 -1.75
C LEU A 468 -15.45 -4.09 -1.21
N ALA A 469 -16.69 -3.63 -1.01
CA ALA A 469 -16.97 -2.32 -0.43
C ALA A 469 -16.54 -2.20 1.05
N GLY A 470 -16.77 -3.25 1.84
CA GLY A 470 -16.37 -3.31 3.25
C GLY A 470 -14.86 -3.38 3.41
N GLY A 471 -14.21 -4.21 2.59
CA GLY A 471 -12.75 -4.33 2.54
C GLY A 471 -12.07 -3.04 2.11
N LEU A 472 -12.62 -2.35 1.09
CA LEU A 472 -12.16 -1.05 0.66
C LEU A 472 -12.23 -0.01 1.78
N THR A 473 -13.41 0.20 2.38
CA THR A 473 -13.62 1.28 3.34
C THR A 473 -12.84 1.09 4.64
N ALA A 474 -12.89 -0.11 5.23
CA ALA A 474 -12.16 -0.43 6.45
C ALA A 474 -10.67 -0.60 6.20
N GLY A 475 -10.31 -1.32 5.14
CA GLY A 475 -8.91 -1.61 4.79
C GLY A 475 -8.12 -0.37 4.42
N PHE A 476 -8.71 0.55 3.64
CA PHE A 476 -8.05 1.82 3.31
C PHE A 476 -7.76 2.66 4.56
N SER A 477 -8.77 2.85 5.42
CA SER A 477 -8.64 3.63 6.65
C SER A 477 -7.60 3.02 7.60
N LEU A 478 -7.63 1.69 7.75
CA LEU A 478 -6.68 0.96 8.59
C LEU A 478 -5.26 0.99 8.02
N ALA A 479 -5.10 0.91 6.70
CA ALA A 479 -3.79 1.01 6.05
C ALA A 479 -3.15 2.38 6.28
N CYS A 480 -3.90 3.48 6.11
CA CYS A 480 -3.42 4.83 6.43
C CYS A 480 -3.00 4.94 7.90
N MET A 481 -3.83 4.43 8.81
CA MET A 481 -3.54 4.44 10.25
C MET A 481 -2.22 3.74 10.58
N LEU A 482 -2.05 2.50 10.10
CA LEU A 482 -0.90 1.67 10.42
C LEU A 482 0.40 2.21 9.81
N ASN A 483 0.33 2.67 8.56
CA ASN A 483 1.48 3.28 7.88
C ASN A 483 2.01 4.49 8.65
N ASN A 484 1.11 5.38 9.03
CA ASN A 484 1.49 6.66 9.63
C ASN A 484 1.84 6.50 11.12
N ALA A 485 1.19 5.59 11.86
CA ALA A 485 1.59 5.28 13.22
C ALA A 485 3.03 4.74 13.28
N GLY A 486 3.34 3.75 12.41
CA GLY A 486 4.68 3.19 12.31
C GLY A 486 5.73 4.23 11.90
N GLY A 487 5.44 5.04 10.88
CA GLY A 487 6.35 6.12 10.46
C GLY A 487 6.56 7.18 11.55
N ALA A 488 5.54 7.51 12.34
CA ALA A 488 5.65 8.46 13.44
C ALA A 488 6.50 7.91 14.60
N TRP A 489 6.38 6.62 14.95
CA TRP A 489 7.24 6.01 15.97
C TRP A 489 8.71 5.98 15.57
N ASP A 490 9.00 5.61 14.33
CA ASP A 490 10.36 5.56 13.81
C ASP A 490 11.03 6.94 13.80
N ASN A 491 10.34 7.93 13.24
CA ASN A 491 10.88 9.28 13.19
C ASN A 491 10.91 9.92 14.58
N ALA A 492 10.06 9.53 15.53
CA ALA A 492 10.18 9.93 16.93
C ALA A 492 11.45 9.35 17.60
N LYS A 493 11.81 8.09 17.31
CA LYS A 493 13.10 7.49 17.69
C LYS A 493 14.25 8.30 17.09
N LYS A 494 14.28 8.48 15.76
CA LYS A 494 15.34 9.24 15.06
C LYS A 494 15.45 10.69 15.57
N HIS A 495 14.33 11.32 15.93
CA HIS A 495 14.32 12.66 16.54
C HIS A 495 15.13 12.72 17.85
N ILE A 496 14.98 11.71 18.72
CA ILE A 496 15.76 11.60 19.96
C ILE A 496 17.23 11.32 19.62
N GLU A 497 17.50 10.47 18.63
CA GLU A 497 18.86 10.11 18.20
C GLU A 497 19.68 11.31 17.69
N LYS A 498 19.04 12.34 17.14
CA LYS A 498 19.67 13.64 16.79
C LYS A 498 20.20 14.43 17.99
N GLY A 499 19.98 13.96 19.22
CA GLY A 499 20.39 14.62 20.45
C GLY A 499 19.25 15.32 21.20
N ASN A 500 18.03 15.33 20.65
CA ASN A 500 16.86 15.81 21.39
C ASN A 500 16.57 14.86 22.56
N PHE A 501 16.07 15.41 23.66
CA PHE A 501 15.75 14.62 24.88
C PHE A 501 16.92 13.77 25.40
N GLY A 502 18.16 14.23 25.20
CA GLY A 502 19.35 13.58 25.74
C GLY A 502 20.02 12.55 24.82
N GLY A 503 19.57 12.38 23.57
CA GLY A 503 20.28 11.54 22.61
C GLY A 503 20.21 10.04 22.88
N LYS A 504 21.07 9.26 22.21
CA LYS A 504 21.19 7.80 22.42
C LYS A 504 21.69 7.45 23.84
N ARG A 505 22.57 8.28 24.41
CA ARG A 505 23.20 8.08 25.71
C ARG A 505 23.17 9.36 26.52
N LEU A 506 22.99 9.22 27.83
CA LEU A 506 23.08 10.34 28.77
C LEU A 506 24.51 10.87 28.87
N ALA A 507 24.68 12.06 29.45
CA ALA A 507 25.99 12.71 29.58
C ALA A 507 27.02 11.90 30.38
N ASP A 508 26.55 10.97 31.23
CA ASP A 508 27.38 10.03 31.99
C ASP A 508 27.75 8.75 31.21
N GLY A 509 27.33 8.65 29.94
CA GLY A 509 27.56 7.52 29.05
C GLY A 509 26.58 6.35 29.24
N SER A 510 25.65 6.44 30.19
CA SER A 510 24.62 5.42 30.43
C SER A 510 23.52 5.44 29.34
N LYS A 511 22.74 4.35 29.25
CA LYS A 511 21.63 4.24 28.28
C LYS A 511 20.54 5.26 28.60
N ASN A 512 20.06 5.98 27.59
CA ASN A 512 18.94 6.91 27.77
C ASN A 512 17.60 6.14 27.81
N PRO A 513 16.85 6.16 28.94
CA PRO A 513 15.56 5.47 29.02
C PRO A 513 14.52 5.99 28.02
N ALA A 514 14.57 7.28 27.66
CA ALA A 514 13.69 7.86 26.65
C ALA A 514 13.98 7.30 25.26
N HIS A 515 15.26 7.18 24.90
CA HIS A 515 15.65 6.51 23.65
C HIS A 515 15.16 5.05 23.63
N GLY A 516 15.37 4.30 24.72
CA GLY A 516 14.85 2.93 24.85
C GLY A 516 13.32 2.83 24.70
N ALA A 517 12.57 3.79 25.24
CA ALA A 517 11.12 3.85 25.08
C ALA A 517 10.68 4.12 23.63
N ALA A 518 11.41 4.97 22.92
CA ALA A 518 11.14 5.25 21.51
C ALA A 518 11.48 4.06 20.60
N VAL A 519 12.58 3.34 20.88
CA VAL A 519 12.92 2.08 20.19
C VAL A 519 11.83 1.02 20.37
N ILE A 520 11.22 0.93 21.57
CA ILE A 520 10.08 0.03 21.78
C ILE A 520 8.87 0.47 20.93
N GLY A 521 8.59 1.77 20.82
CA GLY A 521 7.52 2.27 19.95
C GLY A 521 7.76 1.92 18.48
N ASP A 522 8.98 2.11 18.00
CA ASP A 522 9.37 1.82 16.62
C ASP A 522 9.26 0.32 16.29
N THR A 523 9.78 -0.55 17.16
CA THR A 523 9.66 -2.02 16.99
C THR A 523 8.22 -2.54 17.05
N VAL A 524 7.29 -1.80 17.67
CA VAL A 524 5.84 -2.05 17.54
C VAL A 524 5.30 -1.56 16.19
N GLY A 525 5.81 -0.44 15.70
CA GLY A 525 5.48 0.19 14.42
C GLY A 525 5.97 -0.55 13.18
N ASP A 526 7.06 -1.28 13.27
CA ASP A 526 7.68 -2.03 12.16
C ASP A 526 6.73 -3.00 11.44
N PRO A 527 6.08 -3.97 12.12
CA PRO A 527 5.08 -4.80 11.46
C PRO A 527 3.89 -3.99 10.92
N CYS A 528 3.60 -2.83 11.51
CA CYS A 528 2.52 -1.94 11.07
C CYS A 528 2.84 -1.29 9.72
N LYS A 529 4.02 -0.66 9.59
CA LYS A 529 4.41 0.15 8.41
C LYS A 529 5.06 -0.65 7.29
N ASP A 530 5.62 -1.83 7.56
CA ASP A 530 6.40 -2.60 6.57
C ASP A 530 5.83 -3.98 6.24
N THR A 531 4.87 -4.47 7.02
CA THR A 531 4.19 -5.74 6.72
C THR A 531 2.71 -5.54 6.46
N CYS A 532 1.91 -5.27 7.49
CA CYS A 532 0.46 -5.36 7.35
C CYS A 532 -0.16 -4.11 6.70
N GLY A 533 0.28 -2.90 7.07
CA GLY A 533 -0.24 -1.64 6.53
C GLY A 533 -0.14 -1.55 5.01
N PRO A 534 1.06 -1.68 4.40
CA PRO A 534 1.18 -1.68 2.95
C PRO A 534 0.47 -2.88 2.31
N SER A 535 0.55 -4.08 2.89
CA SER A 535 -0.10 -5.26 2.31
C SER A 535 -1.63 -5.17 2.24
N LEU A 536 -2.27 -4.35 3.08
CA LEU A 536 -3.73 -4.11 3.00
C LEU A 536 -4.15 -3.50 1.67
N ASN A 537 -3.33 -2.63 1.08
CA ASN A 537 -3.69 -2.01 -0.20
C ASN A 537 -3.76 -3.08 -1.32
N ILE A 538 -2.83 -4.04 -1.30
CA ILE A 538 -2.81 -5.18 -2.20
C ILE A 538 -3.98 -6.12 -1.91
N LEU A 539 -4.26 -6.39 -0.64
CA LEU A 539 -5.40 -7.22 -0.23
C LEU A 539 -6.71 -6.71 -0.86
N ILE A 540 -6.97 -5.41 -0.78
CA ILE A 540 -8.18 -4.79 -1.34
C ILE A 540 -8.26 -5.03 -2.85
N LYS A 541 -7.19 -4.72 -3.60
CA LYS A 541 -7.16 -4.87 -5.06
C LYS A 541 -7.20 -6.34 -5.50
N LEU A 542 -6.49 -7.22 -4.81
CA LEU A 542 -6.48 -8.66 -5.11
C LEU A 542 -7.86 -9.28 -4.88
N MET A 543 -8.54 -8.96 -3.78
CA MET A 543 -9.90 -9.47 -3.55
C MET A 543 -10.85 -9.06 -4.68
N SER A 544 -10.74 -7.83 -5.17
CA SER A 544 -11.51 -7.36 -6.33
C SER A 544 -11.14 -8.13 -7.60
N MET A 545 -9.85 -8.30 -7.89
CA MET A 545 -9.39 -9.04 -9.07
C MET A 545 -9.80 -10.52 -9.05
N VAL A 546 -9.73 -11.17 -7.88
CA VAL A 546 -10.21 -12.55 -7.71
C VAL A 546 -11.70 -12.63 -7.95
N SER A 547 -12.48 -11.69 -7.40
CA SER A 547 -13.92 -11.63 -7.61
C SER A 547 -14.26 -11.57 -9.10
N VAL A 548 -13.63 -10.63 -9.82
CA VAL A 548 -13.79 -10.37 -11.25
C VAL A 548 -13.46 -11.61 -12.10
N VAL A 549 -12.39 -12.33 -11.75
CA VAL A 549 -11.99 -13.54 -12.48
C VAL A 549 -12.93 -14.72 -12.21
N PHE A 550 -13.47 -14.81 -10.99
CA PHE A 550 -14.37 -15.90 -10.58
C PHE A 550 -15.85 -15.61 -10.80
N THR A 551 -16.23 -14.41 -11.27
CA THR A 551 -17.59 -14.02 -11.64
C THR A 551 -18.37 -15.11 -12.42
N PRO A 552 -17.85 -15.73 -13.51
CA PRO A 552 -18.58 -16.79 -14.21
C PRO A 552 -18.88 -18.03 -13.35
N VAL A 553 -17.97 -18.38 -12.44
CA VAL A 553 -18.17 -19.51 -11.51
C VAL A 553 -19.26 -19.15 -10.50
N ILE A 554 -19.21 -17.92 -9.97
CA ILE A 554 -20.16 -17.42 -8.99
C ILE A 554 -21.57 -17.37 -9.57
N ILE A 555 -21.74 -16.77 -10.75
CA ILE A 555 -23.05 -16.68 -11.44
C ILE A 555 -23.66 -18.06 -11.68
N LYS A 556 -22.84 -19.03 -12.09
CA LYS A 556 -23.31 -20.38 -12.41
C LYS A 556 -23.69 -21.20 -11.18
N PHE A 557 -22.88 -21.14 -10.11
CA PHE A 557 -22.98 -22.09 -9.00
C PHE A 557 -23.59 -21.51 -7.72
N ALA A 558 -23.52 -20.20 -7.49
CA ALA A 558 -24.08 -19.61 -6.27
C ALA A 558 -25.59 -19.87 -6.10
N PRO A 559 -26.44 -19.76 -7.14
CA PRO A 559 -27.87 -20.06 -7.00
C PRO A 559 -28.14 -21.52 -6.57
N VAL A 560 -27.34 -22.47 -7.06
CA VAL A 560 -27.45 -23.89 -6.70
C VAL A 560 -27.07 -24.11 -5.24
N ILE A 561 -26.00 -23.47 -4.78
CA ILE A 561 -25.55 -23.55 -3.39
C ILE A 561 -26.56 -22.89 -2.46
N GLN A 562 -27.07 -21.71 -2.81
CA GLN A 562 -28.07 -20.99 -2.03
C GLN A 562 -29.37 -21.78 -1.90
N HIS A 563 -29.81 -22.43 -2.97
CA HIS A 563 -30.96 -23.33 -2.95
C HIS A 563 -30.73 -24.52 -2.00
N ALA A 564 -29.57 -25.17 -2.11
CA ALA A 564 -29.20 -26.28 -1.23
C ALA A 564 -29.12 -25.89 0.25
N LEU A 565 -28.79 -24.63 0.54
CA LEU A 565 -28.75 -24.05 1.88
C LEU A 565 -30.10 -23.47 2.35
N GLY A 566 -31.14 -23.47 1.51
CA GLY A 566 -32.45 -22.89 1.81
C GLY A 566 -32.46 -21.37 1.94
N LEU A 567 -31.51 -20.68 1.29
CA LEU A 567 -31.35 -19.22 1.34
C LEU A 567 -32.19 -18.47 0.30
N THR A 568 -32.67 -19.17 -0.73
CA THR A 568 -33.54 -18.64 -1.78
C THR A 568 -34.80 -19.51 -1.91
N ALA A 569 -35.93 -18.89 -2.22
CA ALA A 569 -37.16 -19.62 -2.54
C ALA A 569 -37.06 -20.29 -3.92
N ASN A 570 -37.80 -21.39 -4.11
CA ASN A 570 -37.90 -22.13 -5.39
C ASN A 570 -38.34 -21.24 -6.55
#